data_AF-A0AAJ1LZS8-F1
#
_entry.id   AF-A0AAJ1LZS8-F1
#
_cell.length_a   1.000
_cell.length_b   1.000
_cell.length_c   1.000
_cell.angle_alpha   90.00
_cell.angle_beta   90.00
_cell.angle_gamma   90.00
#
_symmetry.space_group_name_H-M   'P 1'
#
loop_
_entity.id
_entity.type
_entity.pdbx_description
1 polymer ?
#
loop_
_entity_poly.entity_id
_entity_poly.type
_entity_poly.pdbx_seq_one_letter_code
_entity_poly.pdbx_strand_id
1 'polypeptide(L)' 'MFENLAGAHVLVLVLLLTLDVLALVQVWRDRRRSDAVKIVWTLVIVLVPVVGVLGWAVNWLLGRAADGLQRTGR' A
#
# COMPACT_ATOMS: atom_id res chain seq x y z
N MET A 1 7.78 1.45 -28.55
CA MET A 1 7.50 0.27 -27.69
C MET A 1 7.28 0.65 -26.23
N PHE A 2 8.06 1.57 -25.64
CA PHE A 2 7.93 1.98 -24.25
C PHE A 2 6.66 2.82 -23.93
N GLU A 3 6.07 3.54 -24.89
CA GLU A 3 4.81 4.28 -24.68
C GLU A 3 3.63 3.36 -24.34
N ASN A 4 3.50 2.20 -24.99
CA ASN A 4 2.44 1.24 -24.69
C ASN A 4 2.59 0.64 -23.29
N LEU A 5 3.85 0.42 -22.85
CA LEU A 5 4.15 -0.02 -21.49
C LEU A 5 3.77 1.07 -20.48
N ALA A 6 4.20 2.32 -20.70
CA ALA A 6 3.84 3.43 -19.81
C ALA A 6 2.33 3.62 -19.71
N GLY A 7 1.61 3.57 -20.85
CA GLY A 7 0.14 3.63 -20.89
C GLY A 7 -0.53 2.49 -20.11
N ALA A 8 -0.03 1.25 -20.24
CA ALA A 8 -0.56 0.11 -19.49
C ALA A 8 -0.35 0.25 -17.98
N HIS A 9 0.82 0.73 -17.53
CA HIS A 9 1.07 0.95 -16.11
C HIS A 9 0.16 2.04 -15.53
N VAL A 10 -0.02 3.15 -16.26
CA VAL A 10 -0.97 4.20 -15.87
C VAL A 10 -2.39 3.65 -15.79
N LEU A 11 -2.82 2.85 -16.76
CA LEU A 11 -4.14 2.23 -16.75
C LEU A 11 -4.34 1.33 -15.52
N VAL A 12 -3.35 0.50 -15.19
CA VAL A 12 -3.39 -0.37 -14.00
C VAL A 12 -3.49 0.46 -12.72
N LEU A 13 -2.69 1.52 -12.58
CA LEU A 13 -2.74 2.41 -11.42
C LEU A 13 -4.10 3.10 -11.28
N VAL A 14 -4.64 3.63 -12.38
CA VAL A 14 -5.97 4.25 -12.40
C VAL A 14 -7.06 3.24 -12.04
N LEU A 15 -6.97 2.02 -12.57
CA LEU A 15 -7.92 0.96 -12.25
C LEU A 15 -7.89 0.61 -10.76
N LEU A 16 -6.70 0.38 -10.19
CA LEU A 16 -6.53 0.10 -8.77
C LEU A 16 -7.10 1.23 -7.90
N LEU A 17 -6.74 2.48 -8.20
CA LEU A 17 -7.28 3.66 -7.49
C LEU A 17 -8.80 3.75 -7.59
N THR A 18 -9.37 3.46 -8.77
CA THR A 18 -10.82 3.47 -8.97
C THR A 18 -11.49 2.40 -8.11
N LEU A 19 -10.92 1.19 -8.04
CA LEU A 19 -11.43 0.11 -7.19
C LEU A 19 -11.35 0.47 -5.71
N ASP A 20 -10.27 1.10 -5.25
CA ASP A 20 -10.13 1.57 -3.87
C ASP A 20 -11.19 2.61 -3.51
N VAL A 21 -11.41 3.60 -4.38
CA VAL A 21 -12.46 4.62 -4.20
C VAL A 21 -13.83 3.96 -4.14
N LEU A 22 -14.13 3.03 -5.04
CA LEU A 22 -15.39 2.30 -5.03
C LEU A 22 -15.56 1.49 -3.75
N ALA A 23 -14.51 0.80 -3.28
CA ALA A 23 -14.53 0.03 -2.05
C ALA A 23 -14.81 0.93 -0.83
N LEU A 24 -14.14 2.09 -0.74
CA LEU A 24 -14.39 3.08 0.31
C LEU A 24 -15.83 3.60 0.26
N VAL A 25 -16.32 3.98 -0.91
CA VAL A 25 -17.71 4.42 -1.07
C VAL A 25 -18.68 3.33 -0.64
N GLN A 26 -18.44 2.07 -0.98
CA GLN A 26 -19.28 0.95 -0.57
C GLN A 26 -19.30 0.75 0.96
N VAL A 27 -18.13 0.79 1.61
CA VAL A 27 -18.00 0.66 3.06
C VAL A 27 -18.81 1.73 3.80
N TRP A 28 -18.73 2.98 3.33
CA TRP A 28 -19.41 4.10 3.97
C TRP A 28 -20.89 4.22 3.60
N ARG A 29 -21.28 3.70 2.43
CA ARG A 29 -22.68 3.64 1.99
C ARG A 29 -23.48 2.54 2.70
N ASP A 30 -22.83 1.46 3.14
CA ASP A 30 -23.50 0.42 3.92
C ASP A 30 -23.94 0.95 5.29
N ARG A 31 -25.25 1.16 5.46
CA ARG A 31 -25.85 1.67 6.71
C ARG A 31 -26.07 0.58 7.76
N ARG A 32 -25.91 -0.70 7.43
CA ARG A 32 -26.21 -1.83 8.32
C ARG A 32 -25.03 -2.25 9.20
N ARG A 33 -23.81 -1.94 8.77
CA ARG A 33 -22.57 -2.29 9.49
C ARG A 33 -22.26 -1.28 10.59
N SER A 34 -21.72 -1.74 11.71
CA SER A 34 -21.26 -0.87 12.80
C SER A 34 -20.09 0.01 12.35
N ASP A 35 -19.94 1.16 12.99
CA ASP A 35 -18.88 2.13 12.66
C ASP A 35 -17.48 1.56 12.85
N ALA A 36 -17.27 0.72 13.87
CA ALA A 36 -16.01 0.02 14.08
C ALA A 36 -15.60 -0.84 12.86
N VAL A 37 -16.56 -1.57 12.27
CA VAL A 37 -16.30 -2.40 11.09
C VAL A 37 -15.93 -1.53 9.88
N LYS A 38 -16.56 -0.37 9.72
CA LYS A 38 -16.25 0.58 8.64
C LYS A 38 -14.84 1.15 8.77
N ILE A 39 -14.45 1.52 9.98
CA ILE A 39 -13.12 2.05 10.27
C ILE A 39 -12.06 0.98 9.97
N VAL A 40 -12.27 -0.26 10.42
CA VAL A 40 -11.35 -1.37 10.15
C VAL A 40 -11.20 -1.58 8.64
N TRP A 41 -12.29 -1.67 7.89
CA TRP A 41 -12.21 -1.86 6.44
C TRP A 41 -11.57 -0.68 5.71
N THR A 42 -11.82 0.56 6.16
CA THR A 42 -11.15 1.75 5.62
C THR A 42 -9.64 1.65 5.82
N LEU A 43 -9.19 1.27 7.02
CA LEU A 43 -7.78 1.05 7.31
C LEU A 43 -7.19 -0.06 6.43
N VAL A 44 -7.89 -1.18 6.26
CA VAL A 44 -7.43 -2.28 5.40
C VAL A 44 -7.24 -1.80 3.96
N ILE A 45 -8.25 -1.13 3.38
CA ILE A 45 -8.22 -0.64 1.99
C ILE A 45 -7.05 0.33 1.79
N VAL A 46 -6.82 1.25 2.73
CA VAL A 46 -5.76 2.26 2.60
C VAL A 46 -4.37 1.69 2.87
N LEU A 47 -4.24 0.78 3.84
CA LEU A 47 -2.92 0.30 4.28
C LEU A 47 -2.37 -0.82 3.40
N VAL A 48 -3.21 -1.77 2.94
CA VAL A 48 -2.76 -2.93 2.14
C VAL A 48 -1.88 -2.54 0.95
N PRO A 49 -2.22 -1.53 0.12
CA PRO A 49 -1.40 -1.12 -1.02
C PRO A 49 0.00 -0.64 -0.63
N VAL A 50 0.17 -0.06 0.57
CA VAL A 50 1.44 0.53 1.01
C VAL A 50 2.29 -0.41 1.86
N VAL A 51 1.71 -1.50 2.40
CA VAL A 51 2.45 -2.45 3.27
C VAL A 51 3.70 -2.99 2.58
N GLY A 52 3.64 -3.34 1.29
CA GLY A 52 4.79 -3.88 0.56
C GLY A 52 5.97 -2.91 0.50
N VAL A 53 5.68 -1.63 0.20
CA VAL A 53 6.69 -0.56 0.16
C VAL A 53 7.27 -0.30 1.54
N LEU A 54 6.42 -0.25 2.57
CA LEU A 54 6.86 -0.05 3.95
C LEU A 54 7.74 -1.21 4.43
N GLY A 55 7.33 -2.45 4.18
CA GLY A 55 8.09 -3.64 4.54
C GLY A 55 9.46 -3.68 3.85
N TRP A 56 9.50 -3.34 2.56
CA TRP A 56 10.76 -3.20 1.83
C TRP A 56 11.66 -2.12 2.44
N ALA A 57 11.12 -0.94 2.72
CA ALA A 57 11.88 0.19 3.28
C ALA A 57 12.47 -0.17 4.66
N VAL A 58 11.67 -0.82 5.51
CA VAL A 58 12.13 -1.31 6.82
C VAL A 58 13.26 -2.34 6.64
N ASN A 59 13.07 -3.33 5.77
CA ASN A 59 14.10 -4.34 5.51
C ASN A 59 15.41 -3.71 5.00
N TRP A 60 15.32 -2.73 4.12
CA TRP A 60 16.47 -2.00 3.61
C TRP A 60 17.22 -1.24 4.71
N LEU A 61 16.49 -0.56 5.60
CA LEU A 61 17.08 0.14 6.75
C LEU A 61 17.75 -0.81 7.73
N LEU A 62 17.15 -1.98 7.98
CA LEU A 62 17.74 -3.01 8.83
C LEU A 62 19.05 -3.54 8.25
N GLY A 63 19.10 -3.81 6.94
CA GLY A 63 20.33 -4.21 6.26
C GLY A 63 21.44 -3.16 6.40
N ARG A 64 21.10 -1.88 6.19
CA ARG A 64 22.05 -0.77 6.34
C ARG A 64 22.56 -0.62 7.78
N ALA A 65 21.71 -0.81 8.77
CA ALA A 65 22.10 -0.75 10.19
C ALA A 65 23.03 -1.90 10.56
N ALA A 66 22.76 -3.11 10.07
CA ALA A 66 23.61 -4.28 10.28
C ALA A 66 25.01 -4.08 9.67
N ASP A 67 25.10 -3.52 8.46
CA ASP A 67 26.37 -3.19 7.81
C ASP A 67 27.21 -2.17 8.62
N GLY A 68 26.55 -1.22 9.29
CA GLY A 68 27.21 -0.22 10.13
C GLY A 68 27.81 -0.81 11.41
N LEU A 69 27.12 -1.78 12.02
CA LEU A 69 27.61 -2.47 13.22
C LEU A 69 28.80 -3.39 12.90
N GLN A 70 28.78 -4.11 11.77
CA GLN A 70 29.89 -4.97 11.36
C GLN A 70 31.19 -4.23 11.10
N ARG A 71 31.13 -2.95 10.69
CA ARG A 71 32.33 -2.12 10.45
C ARG A 71 32.97 -1.59 11.73
N THR A 72 32.18 -1.41 12.79
CA THR A 72 32.67 -0.93 14.10
C THR A 72 33.30 -2.06 14.93
N GLY A 73 32.94 -3.32 14.65
CA GLY A 73 33.46 -4.50 15.34
C GLY A 73 34.73 -5.13 14.74
N ARG A 74 35.32 -4.55 13.69
CA ARG A 74 36.65 -4.90 13.17
C ARG A 74 37.67 -3.89 13.64
#